data_AF-A0A955SVP6-F1
#
_entry.id   AF-A0A955SVP6-F1
#
_cell.length_a   1.000
_cell.length_b   1.000
_cell.length_c   1.000
_cell.angle_alpha   90.00
_cell.angle_beta   90.00
_cell.angle_gamma   90.00
#
_symmetry.space_group_name_H-M   'P 1'
#
loop_
_entity.id
_entity.type
_entity.pdbx_description
1 polymer ?
#
loop_
_entity_poly.entity_id
_entity_poly.type
_entity_poly.pdbx_seq_one_letter_code
_entity_poly.pdbx_strand_id
1 'polypeptide(L)'
;MKRLFFLFIALLGLFTLDAVTAGVLETLWEIGQSDNSAAEFYLAPNGFEQFPPDPVYIIGISDPARDWPYAQPGPVDYWGGRKDHTFTILFALQQLPKEGNCQLTIDLLDTHPQIPPTLIVSVNDQLEEFPLPKGGGKESIQGDLSSLKGHKVVVDIPVGALKKGPNQVQITSTKESWILYDSVAFEAPEGVQLG
;
A
#
# COMPACT_ATOMS: atom_id res chain seq x y z
N MET A 1 -1.11 -42.66 -68.24
CA MET A 1 -0.34 -42.19 -67.07
C MET A 1 -1.21 -41.21 -66.29
N LYS A 2 -1.86 -41.66 -65.20
CA LYS A 2 -2.86 -40.90 -64.44
C LYS A 2 -2.15 -40.04 -63.37
N ARG A 3 -2.53 -38.77 -63.30
CA ARG A 3 -2.03 -37.75 -62.38
C ARG A 3 -2.55 -38.01 -60.97
N LEU A 4 -1.69 -37.95 -59.96
CA LEU A 4 -2.08 -37.97 -58.54
C LEU A 4 -1.36 -36.81 -57.86
N PHE A 5 -2.10 -35.74 -57.56
CA PHE A 5 -1.60 -34.57 -56.82
C PHE A 5 -2.12 -34.74 -55.39
N PHE A 6 -1.22 -34.99 -54.43
CA PHE A 6 -1.56 -35.03 -53.01
C PHE A 6 -1.62 -33.60 -52.47
N LEU A 7 -2.80 -33.14 -52.07
CA LEU A 7 -3.00 -31.90 -51.31
C LEU A 7 -2.82 -32.22 -49.82
N PHE A 8 -1.71 -31.76 -49.25
CA PHE A 8 -1.48 -31.72 -47.80
C PHE A 8 -2.12 -30.45 -47.25
N ILE A 9 -3.25 -30.59 -46.55
CA ILE A 9 -3.86 -29.47 -45.81
C ILE A 9 -3.19 -29.42 -44.43
N ALA A 10 -2.32 -28.44 -44.23
CA ALA A 10 -1.78 -28.12 -42.91
C ALA A 10 -2.84 -27.31 -42.14
N LEU A 11 -3.41 -27.92 -41.10
CA LEU A 11 -4.33 -27.27 -40.18
C LEU A 11 -3.51 -26.41 -39.20
N LEU A 12 -3.31 -25.13 -39.52
CA LEU A 12 -2.77 -24.15 -38.57
C LEU A 12 -3.86 -23.86 -37.53
N GLY A 13 -3.69 -24.40 -36.31
CA GLY A 13 -4.50 -24.00 -35.17
C GLY A 13 -4.22 -22.54 -34.83
N LEU A 14 -5.23 -21.68 -34.96
CA LEU A 14 -5.20 -20.34 -34.38
C LEU A 14 -5.21 -20.49 -32.85
N PHE A 15 -4.05 -20.34 -32.21
CA PHE A 15 -4.00 -19.99 -30.80
C PHE A 15 -4.34 -18.50 -30.71
N THR A 16 -5.57 -18.18 -30.31
CA THR A 16 -5.91 -16.83 -29.87
C THR A 16 -5.20 -16.61 -28.53
N LEU A 17 -4.20 -15.73 -28.50
CA LEU A 17 -3.78 -15.12 -27.25
C LEU A 17 -4.94 -14.24 -26.79
N ASP A 18 -5.68 -14.68 -25.77
CA ASP A 18 -6.54 -13.78 -25.03
C ASP A 18 -5.62 -12.76 -24.34
N ALA A 19 -5.60 -11.54 -24.87
CA ALA A 19 -4.97 -10.43 -24.19
C ALA A 19 -5.74 -10.20 -22.90
N VAL A 20 -5.10 -10.45 -21.75
CA VAL A 20 -5.61 -10.01 -20.46
C VAL A 20 -5.70 -8.49 -20.54
N THR A 21 -6.91 -7.99 -20.68
CA THR A 21 -7.18 -6.56 -20.53
C THR A 21 -7.02 -6.28 -19.04
N ALA A 22 -5.93 -5.58 -18.68
CA ALA A 22 -5.83 -5.01 -17.35
C ALA A 22 -7.01 -4.03 -17.18
N GLY A 23 -7.95 -4.40 -16.32
CA GLY A 23 -9.10 -3.55 -16.01
C GLY A 23 -8.65 -2.24 -15.38
N VAL A 24 -9.44 -1.19 -15.55
CA VAL A 24 -9.23 0.08 -14.83
C VAL A 24 -9.42 -0.19 -13.33
N LEU A 25 -8.48 0.28 -12.52
CA LEU A 25 -8.62 0.27 -11.06
C LEU A 25 -9.30 1.55 -10.60
N GLU A 26 -10.19 1.43 -9.63
CA GLU A 26 -10.87 2.53 -8.97
C GLU A 26 -10.48 2.53 -7.49
N THR A 27 -10.37 3.72 -6.90
CA THR A 27 -10.10 3.87 -5.47
C THR A 27 -11.24 3.26 -4.66
N LEU A 28 -10.94 2.17 -3.94
CA LEU A 28 -11.87 1.51 -3.05
C LEU A 28 -11.94 2.24 -1.71
N TRP A 29 -10.79 2.63 -1.18
CA TRP A 29 -10.66 3.50 0.00
C TRP A 29 -9.30 4.19 0.01
N GLU A 30 -9.22 5.30 0.74
CA GLU A 30 -8.02 6.07 0.98
C GLU A 30 -7.97 6.59 2.43
N ILE A 31 -6.76 6.79 2.95
CA ILE A 31 -6.45 7.44 4.21
C ILE A 31 -5.50 8.61 3.87
N GLY A 32 -5.97 9.83 4.08
CA GLY A 32 -5.29 11.05 3.62
C GLY A 32 -5.45 11.28 2.12
N GLN A 33 -4.68 12.22 1.58
CA GLN A 33 -4.68 12.59 0.16
C GLN A 33 -3.26 12.50 -0.41
N SER A 34 -3.12 12.06 -1.67
CA SER A 34 -1.82 12.09 -2.35
C SER A 34 -1.53 13.50 -2.84
N ASP A 35 -1.17 14.40 -1.93
CA ASP A 35 -0.95 15.83 -2.19
C ASP A 35 0.42 16.35 -1.72
N ASN A 36 1.31 15.47 -1.25
CA ASN A 36 2.59 15.78 -0.61
C ASN A 36 2.42 16.60 0.68
N SER A 37 1.44 16.22 1.50
CA SER A 37 1.14 16.81 2.79
C SER A 37 0.86 15.72 3.82
N ALA A 38 1.06 16.06 5.08
CA ALA A 38 0.63 15.23 6.21
C ALA A 38 -0.35 15.98 7.12
N ALA A 39 -0.87 17.12 6.67
CA ALA A 39 -1.57 18.09 7.50
C ALA A 39 -2.90 17.56 8.07
N GLU A 40 -3.52 16.60 7.40
CA GLU A 40 -4.73 15.93 7.84
C GLU A 40 -4.51 14.86 8.90
N PHE A 41 -3.27 14.44 9.13
CA PHE A 41 -2.97 13.30 10.00
C PHE A 41 -2.78 13.70 11.46
N TYR A 42 -3.10 12.75 12.35
CA TYR A 42 -2.92 12.91 13.78
C TYR A 42 -1.46 13.21 14.13
N LEU A 43 -1.24 14.13 15.07
CA LEU A 43 0.06 14.63 15.53
C LEU A 43 0.88 15.43 14.50
N ALA A 44 0.42 15.64 13.27
CA ALA A 44 1.13 16.51 12.34
C ALA A 44 1.11 17.99 12.81
N PRO A 45 2.13 18.80 12.45
CA PRO A 45 3.32 18.42 11.68
C PRO A 45 4.52 18.02 12.56
N ASN A 46 4.43 18.15 13.89
CA ASN A 46 5.59 18.07 14.78
C ASN A 46 5.31 17.40 16.14
N GLY A 47 4.18 16.73 16.27
CA GLY A 47 3.74 16.06 17.50
C GLY A 47 4.24 14.62 17.66
N PHE A 48 5.16 14.14 16.82
CA PHE A 48 5.62 12.74 16.81
C PHE A 48 6.07 12.20 18.18
N GLU A 49 6.59 13.05 19.08
CA GLU A 49 7.00 12.61 20.43
C GLU A 49 5.82 12.14 21.31
N GLN A 50 4.59 12.46 20.93
CA GLN A 50 3.36 12.02 21.61
C GLN A 50 2.79 10.74 20.98
N PHE A 51 3.64 9.97 20.27
CA PHE A 51 3.25 8.77 19.55
C PHE A 51 2.37 7.84 20.40
N PRO A 52 1.16 7.48 19.94
CA PRO A 52 0.26 6.62 20.68
C PRO A 52 0.73 5.15 20.59
N PRO A 53 0.07 4.21 21.29
CA PRO A 53 0.17 2.81 20.92
C PRO A 53 -0.15 2.60 19.44
N ASP A 54 0.49 1.61 18.83
CA ASP A 54 0.32 1.21 17.43
C ASP A 54 -1.17 1.22 17.00
N PRO A 55 -1.56 2.03 15.99
CA PRO A 55 -2.95 2.30 15.68
C PRO A 55 -3.64 1.15 14.93
N VAL A 56 -4.94 1.03 15.16
CA VAL A 56 -5.86 0.26 14.32
C VAL A 56 -6.85 1.24 13.69
N TYR A 57 -6.78 1.37 12.37
CA TYR A 57 -7.63 2.24 11.58
C TYR A 57 -8.73 1.41 10.90
N ILE A 58 -9.99 1.78 11.08
CA ILE A 58 -11.12 1.07 10.50
C ILE A 58 -11.73 1.93 9.40
N ILE A 59 -11.66 1.46 8.15
CA ILE A 59 -12.23 2.16 6.99
C ILE A 59 -13.73 2.42 7.22
N GLY A 60 -14.14 3.67 7.03
CA GLY A 60 -15.52 4.13 7.25
C GLY A 60 -15.88 4.50 8.70
N ILE A 61 -14.99 4.29 9.67
CA ILE A 61 -15.22 4.62 11.09
C ILE A 61 -14.15 5.55 11.65
N SER A 62 -12.88 5.23 11.42
CA SER A 62 -11.74 6.01 11.90
C SER A 62 -11.59 7.33 11.14
N ASP A 63 -10.87 8.26 11.74
CA ASP A 63 -10.63 9.61 11.24
C ASP A 63 -9.12 9.87 11.14
N PRO A 64 -8.58 10.28 9.98
CA PRO A 64 -7.14 10.49 9.81
C PRO A 64 -6.57 11.49 10.83
N ALA A 65 -7.34 12.51 11.19
CA ALA A 65 -6.91 13.58 12.10
C ALA A 65 -6.81 13.14 13.57
N ARG A 66 -7.31 11.95 13.90
CA ARG A 66 -7.37 11.44 15.28
C ARG A 66 -6.74 10.05 15.44
N ASP A 67 -6.84 9.23 14.41
CA ASP A 67 -6.57 7.79 14.49
C ASP A 67 -5.41 7.34 13.60
N TRP A 68 -4.82 8.24 12.79
CA TRP A 68 -3.68 7.93 11.93
C TRP A 68 -2.51 8.88 12.20
N PRO A 69 -1.53 8.51 13.04
CA PRO A 69 -0.33 9.30 13.25
C PRO A 69 0.43 9.52 11.94
N TYR A 70 0.83 10.76 11.66
CA TYR A 70 1.56 11.10 10.43
C TYR A 70 2.93 10.43 10.32
N ALA A 71 3.55 10.10 11.45
CA ALA A 71 4.84 9.46 11.53
C ALA A 71 4.72 8.07 12.16
N GLN A 72 5.36 7.09 11.53
CA GLN A 72 5.54 5.75 12.11
C GLN A 72 7.00 5.58 12.53
N PRO A 73 7.28 5.34 13.82
CA PRO A 73 8.63 5.10 14.32
C PRO A 73 9.20 3.78 13.80
N GLY A 74 10.53 3.73 13.72
CA GLY A 74 11.29 2.48 13.62
C GLY A 74 11.90 2.06 14.97
N PRO A 75 12.49 0.85 15.05
CA PRO A 75 13.04 0.29 16.29
C PRO A 75 14.14 1.08 16.99
N VAL A 76 14.82 2.01 16.30
CA VAL A 76 15.84 2.84 16.94
C VAL A 76 15.27 4.13 17.56
N ASP A 77 14.02 4.47 17.22
CA ASP A 77 13.37 5.69 17.66
C ASP A 77 12.94 5.58 19.12
N TYR A 78 13.61 6.34 19.99
CA TYR A 78 13.33 6.36 21.42
C TYR A 78 11.90 6.81 21.73
N TRP A 79 11.39 7.80 20.98
CA TRP A 79 10.05 8.35 21.16
C TRP A 79 8.94 7.36 20.79
N GLY A 80 9.23 6.36 19.94
CA GLY A 80 8.33 5.23 19.67
C GLY A 80 8.46 4.08 20.69
N GLY A 81 9.45 4.11 21.57
CA GLY A 81 9.66 3.03 22.55
C GLY A 81 10.57 1.90 22.09
N ARG A 82 11.34 2.09 20.99
CA ARG A 82 12.42 1.19 20.53
C ARG A 82 12.00 -0.26 20.26
N LYS A 83 10.98 -0.44 19.41
CA LYS A 83 10.51 -1.75 18.95
C LYS A 83 10.06 -1.67 17.50
N ASP A 84 9.78 -2.80 16.89
CA ASP A 84 9.01 -2.80 15.64
C ASP A 84 7.60 -2.24 15.92
N HIS A 85 7.06 -1.50 14.96
CA HIS A 85 5.74 -0.87 15.05
C HIS A 85 4.86 -1.29 13.89
N THR A 86 3.60 -1.63 14.17
CA THR A 86 2.65 -2.11 13.15
C THR A 86 1.39 -1.26 13.11
N PHE A 87 1.19 -0.52 12.02
CA PHE A 87 -0.07 0.17 11.76
C PHE A 87 -1.02 -0.81 11.07
N THR A 88 -2.23 -0.97 11.59
CA THR A 88 -3.21 -1.93 11.06
C THR A 88 -4.40 -1.21 10.45
N ILE A 89 -4.79 -1.57 9.24
CA ILE A 89 -5.99 -1.08 8.56
C ILE A 89 -6.99 -2.23 8.42
N LEU A 90 -8.21 -2.02 8.87
CA LEU A 90 -9.31 -2.98 8.76
C LEU A 90 -10.37 -2.44 7.81
N PHE A 91 -10.82 -3.27 6.88
CA PHE A 91 -11.88 -2.93 5.93
C PHE A 91 -12.73 -4.17 5.64
N ALA A 92 -14.00 -3.98 5.31
CA ALA A 92 -14.91 -5.07 4.99
C ALA A 92 -15.35 -4.99 3.53
N LEU A 93 -15.44 -6.13 2.86
CA LEU A 93 -15.92 -6.23 1.48
C LEU A 93 -17.29 -6.89 1.43
N GLN A 94 -18.24 -6.28 0.73
CA GLN A 94 -19.54 -6.87 0.46
C GLN A 94 -19.53 -7.69 -0.84
N GLN A 95 -18.79 -7.23 -1.83
CA GLN A 95 -18.69 -7.83 -3.15
C GLN A 95 -17.23 -7.99 -3.57
N LEU A 96 -16.95 -9.09 -4.25
CA LEU A 96 -15.63 -9.45 -4.75
C LEU A 96 -15.82 -10.20 -6.08
N PRO A 97 -15.16 -9.77 -7.18
CA PRO A 97 -15.20 -10.51 -8.44
C PRO A 97 -14.42 -11.83 -8.31
N LYS A 98 -14.52 -12.69 -9.34
CA LYS A 98 -13.80 -13.99 -9.34
C LYS A 98 -12.31 -13.85 -9.59
N GLU A 99 -11.92 -12.86 -10.38
CA GLU A 99 -10.58 -12.64 -10.89
C GLU A 99 -10.30 -11.14 -10.94
N GLY A 100 -9.02 -10.79 -11.06
CA GLY A 100 -8.53 -9.42 -11.06
C GLY A 100 -7.43 -9.20 -10.03
N ASN A 101 -6.79 -8.05 -10.10
CA ASN A 101 -5.79 -7.60 -9.15
C ASN A 101 -6.22 -6.25 -8.60
N CYS A 102 -6.05 -6.07 -7.30
CA CYS A 102 -6.10 -4.81 -6.60
C CYS A 102 -4.68 -4.27 -6.43
N GLN A 103 -4.55 -3.03 -6.02
CA GLN A 103 -3.28 -2.41 -5.70
C GLN A 103 -3.38 -1.65 -4.38
N LEU A 104 -2.45 -1.90 -3.47
CA LEU A 104 -2.25 -1.07 -2.29
C LEU A 104 -1.06 -0.16 -2.57
N THR A 105 -1.28 1.15 -2.46
CA THR A 105 -0.23 2.16 -2.54
C THR A 105 -0.08 2.82 -1.18
N ILE A 106 1.12 2.75 -0.62
CA ILE A 106 1.54 3.50 0.56
C ILE A 106 2.43 4.63 0.04
N ASP A 107 1.89 5.85 -0.01
CA ASP A 107 2.63 7.04 -0.41
C ASP A 107 3.30 7.65 0.83
N LEU A 108 4.63 7.64 0.82
CA LEU A 108 5.44 8.18 1.89
C LEU A 108 5.87 9.59 1.53
N LEU A 109 5.56 10.55 2.41
CA LEU A 109 6.00 11.93 2.27
C LEU A 109 7.52 12.05 2.39
N ASP A 110 8.11 11.29 3.32
CA ASP A 110 9.56 11.18 3.50
C ASP A 110 9.94 9.92 4.30
N THR A 111 11.22 9.57 4.27
CA THR A 111 11.82 8.56 5.15
C THR A 111 13.04 9.13 5.87
N HIS A 112 13.52 8.46 6.93
CA HIS A 112 14.71 8.95 7.61
C HIS A 112 15.93 9.04 6.65
N PRO A 113 16.68 10.16 6.62
CA PRO A 113 17.63 10.47 5.54
C PRO A 113 18.93 9.65 5.56
N GLN A 114 19.22 8.94 6.66
CA GLN A 114 20.47 8.19 6.82
C GLN A 114 20.25 6.70 7.06
N ILE A 115 19.23 6.39 7.86
CA ILE A 115 18.89 5.06 8.33
C ILE A 115 17.38 4.84 8.15
N PRO A 116 16.89 4.77 6.90
CA PRO A 116 15.49 4.50 6.63
C PRO A 116 15.13 3.06 7.06
N PRO A 117 13.88 2.80 7.43
CA PRO A 117 13.48 1.47 7.85
C PRO A 117 13.29 0.53 6.64
N THR A 118 13.00 -0.72 6.97
CA THR A 118 12.41 -1.68 6.05
C THR A 118 10.94 -1.89 6.43
N LEU A 119 10.02 -1.74 5.49
CA LEU A 119 8.61 -2.05 5.75
C LEU A 119 8.32 -3.52 5.46
N ILE A 120 7.55 -4.16 6.32
CA ILE A 120 6.85 -5.41 6.01
C ILE A 120 5.38 -5.05 5.83
N VAL A 121 4.87 -5.27 4.63
CA VAL A 121 3.46 -5.02 4.29
C VAL A 121 2.76 -6.36 4.15
N SER A 122 1.72 -6.58 4.94
CA SER A 122 0.85 -7.75 4.78
C SER A 122 -0.57 -7.36 4.41
N VAL A 123 -1.19 -8.15 3.53
CA VAL A 123 -2.61 -8.06 3.19
C VAL A 123 -3.21 -9.44 3.37
N ASN A 124 -4.00 -9.61 4.43
CA ASN A 124 -4.40 -10.92 4.94
C ASN A 124 -3.16 -11.84 5.11
N ASP A 125 -3.08 -12.92 4.32
CA ASP A 125 -2.00 -13.91 4.39
C ASP A 125 -0.83 -13.62 3.42
N GLN A 126 -0.96 -12.60 2.56
CA GLN A 126 0.13 -12.15 1.69
C GLN A 126 1.07 -11.24 2.47
N LEU A 127 2.38 -11.35 2.23
CA LEU A 127 3.41 -10.58 2.93
C LEU A 127 4.58 -10.28 1.99
N GLU A 128 5.03 -9.02 1.98
CA GLU A 128 6.20 -8.57 1.23
C GLU A 128 7.05 -7.59 2.05
N GLU A 129 8.37 -7.59 1.82
CA GLU A 129 9.35 -6.76 2.54
C GLU A 129 9.95 -5.71 1.59
N PHE A 130 9.98 -4.45 2.02
CA PHE A 130 10.40 -3.29 1.26
C PHE A 130 11.49 -2.50 2.00
N PRO A 131 12.78 -2.71 1.69
CA PRO A 131 13.84 -1.83 2.16
C PRO A 131 13.64 -0.43 1.55
N LEU A 132 13.47 0.60 2.39
CA LEU A 132 13.17 1.93 1.89
C LEU A 132 14.44 2.71 1.50
N PRO A 133 14.33 3.59 0.48
CA PRO A 133 15.42 4.49 0.15
C PRO A 133 15.60 5.55 1.25
N LYS A 134 16.77 6.19 1.25
CA LYS A 134 17.05 7.35 2.11
C LYS A 134 16.22 8.54 1.67
N GLY A 135 15.54 9.16 2.63
CA GLY A 135 14.72 10.33 2.38
C GLY A 135 15.50 11.63 2.27
N GLY A 136 14.78 12.69 2.54
CA GLY A 136 15.16 14.08 2.42
C GLY A 136 16.01 14.57 3.58
N GLY A 137 15.37 15.28 4.51
CA GLY A 137 16.01 15.91 5.66
C GLY A 137 15.37 15.43 6.95
N LYS A 138 16.16 15.28 8.02
CA LYS A 138 15.64 14.81 9.31
C LYS A 138 14.59 15.75 9.93
N GLU A 139 14.57 17.01 9.50
CA GLU A 139 13.67 18.05 9.99
C GLU A 139 12.25 17.91 9.40
N SER A 140 12.04 17.04 8.41
CA SER A 140 10.70 16.79 7.84
C SER A 140 9.73 16.22 8.88
N ILE A 141 10.21 15.41 9.83
CA ILE A 141 9.40 14.95 10.97
C ILE A 141 8.96 16.10 11.89
N GLN A 142 9.61 17.27 11.83
CA GLN A 142 9.21 18.47 12.57
C GLN A 142 8.42 19.46 11.69
N GLY A 143 8.09 19.08 10.46
CA GLY A 143 7.31 19.89 9.51
C GLY A 143 8.13 20.72 8.53
N ASP A 144 9.47 20.59 8.49
CA ASP A 144 10.27 21.23 7.43
C ASP A 144 10.22 20.39 6.13
N LEU A 145 9.37 20.83 5.21
CA LEU A 145 9.13 20.15 3.94
C LEU A 145 10.05 20.63 2.80
N SER A 146 11.10 21.41 3.08
CA SER A 146 11.96 22.02 2.05
C SER A 146 12.79 21.03 1.24
N SER A 147 13.02 19.83 1.76
CA SER A 147 13.98 18.86 1.21
C SER A 147 13.40 17.45 1.08
N LEU A 148 12.07 17.30 1.02
CA LEU A 148 11.39 16.00 0.98
C LEU A 148 11.87 15.11 -0.18
N LYS A 149 11.90 13.80 0.08
CA LYS A 149 12.05 12.79 -0.97
C LYS A 149 10.99 11.70 -0.76
N GLY A 150 9.81 11.95 -1.32
CA GLY A 150 8.73 10.99 -1.26
C GLY A 150 9.05 9.67 -1.96
N HIS A 151 8.38 8.61 -1.52
CA HIS A 151 8.54 7.27 -2.07
C HIS A 151 7.23 6.49 -1.96
N LYS A 152 6.87 5.77 -3.03
CA LYS A 152 5.68 4.92 -3.04
C LYS A 152 6.08 3.46 -2.89
N VAL A 153 5.49 2.79 -1.90
CA VAL A 153 5.47 1.33 -1.83
C VAL A 153 4.17 0.86 -2.47
N VAL A 154 4.28 0.00 -3.47
CA VAL A 154 3.15 -0.51 -4.25
C VAL A 154 3.12 -2.03 -4.11
N VAL A 155 1.97 -2.56 -3.71
CA VAL A 155 1.74 -4.00 -3.55
C VAL A 155 0.59 -4.42 -4.46
N ASP A 156 0.88 -5.29 -5.41
CA ASP A 156 -0.15 -5.91 -6.26
C ASP A 156 -0.80 -7.08 -5.52
N ILE A 157 -2.12 -7.05 -5.41
CA ILE A 157 -2.88 -7.97 -4.56
C ILE A 157 -3.89 -8.71 -5.43
N PRO A 158 -3.73 -10.02 -5.68
CA PRO A 158 -4.75 -10.76 -6.41
C PRO A 158 -6.05 -10.74 -5.61
N VAL A 159 -7.17 -10.58 -6.31
CA VAL A 159 -8.51 -10.59 -5.69
C VAL A 159 -8.73 -11.85 -4.85
N GLY A 160 -8.14 -12.99 -5.24
CA GLY A 160 -8.19 -14.25 -4.47
C GLY A 160 -7.47 -14.22 -3.11
N ALA A 161 -6.65 -13.21 -2.83
CA ALA A 161 -6.07 -12.99 -1.49
C ALA A 161 -7.03 -12.23 -0.55
N LEU A 162 -8.13 -11.68 -1.09
CA LEU A 162 -9.17 -11.00 -0.32
C LEU A 162 -10.35 -11.95 -0.05
N LYS A 163 -11.15 -11.59 0.95
CA LYS A 163 -12.37 -12.33 1.31
C LYS A 163 -13.55 -11.39 1.45
N LYS A 164 -14.76 -11.92 1.20
CA LYS A 164 -16.00 -11.25 1.59
C LYS A 164 -16.04 -11.13 3.13
N GLY A 165 -16.43 -9.96 3.62
CA GLY A 165 -16.33 -9.61 5.04
C GLY A 165 -14.98 -8.94 5.38
N PRO A 166 -14.49 -9.07 6.62
CA PRO A 166 -13.31 -8.34 7.09
C PRO A 166 -12.03 -8.76 6.39
N ASN A 167 -11.18 -7.79 6.05
CA ASN A 167 -9.82 -7.92 5.53
C ASN A 167 -8.91 -7.00 6.33
N GLN A 168 -7.62 -7.27 6.28
CA GLN A 168 -6.62 -6.55 7.05
C GLN A 168 -5.40 -6.22 6.20
N VAL A 169 -4.94 -4.97 6.31
CA VAL A 169 -3.58 -4.55 5.91
C VAL A 169 -2.77 -4.29 7.18
N GLN A 170 -1.52 -4.73 7.22
CA GLN A 170 -0.57 -4.31 8.24
C GLN A 170 0.68 -3.72 7.59
N ILE A 171 1.08 -2.55 8.09
CA ILE A 171 2.29 -1.85 7.66
C ILE A 171 3.23 -1.85 8.87
N THR A 172 4.25 -2.70 8.82
CA THR A 172 5.19 -2.85 9.93
C THR A 172 6.52 -2.20 9.59
N SER A 173 6.93 -1.19 10.36
CA SER A 173 8.26 -0.61 10.28
C SER A 173 9.23 -1.49 11.07
N THR A 174 10.19 -2.06 10.36
CA THR A 174 11.25 -2.92 10.90
C THR A 174 12.60 -2.30 10.59
N LYS A 175 13.55 -2.43 11.52
CA LYS A 175 14.90 -1.86 11.43
C LYS A 175 14.91 -0.32 11.40
N GLU A 176 15.96 0.26 11.97
CA GLU A 176 16.26 1.68 11.87
C GLU A 176 15.10 2.62 12.29
N SER A 177 14.91 3.74 11.60
CA SER A 177 14.14 4.90 12.06
C SER A 177 12.86 5.09 11.24
N TRP A 178 12.30 6.29 11.26
CA TRP A 178 10.91 6.56 10.91
C TRP A 178 10.61 6.70 9.40
N ILE A 179 9.31 6.66 9.11
CA ILE A 179 8.68 7.12 7.87
C ILE A 179 7.61 8.17 8.18
N LEU A 180 7.27 9.00 7.18
CA LEU A 180 6.15 9.94 7.20
C LEU A 180 5.16 9.55 6.11
N TYR A 181 3.87 9.52 6.44
CA TYR A 181 2.79 9.25 5.48
C TYR A 181 2.37 10.51 4.73
N ASP A 182 2.09 10.35 3.44
CA ASP A 182 1.30 11.28 2.62
C ASP A 182 -0.11 10.72 2.44
N SER A 183 -0.21 9.46 1.99
CA SER A 183 -1.49 8.75 1.90
C SER A 183 -1.32 7.24 1.91
N VAL A 184 -2.41 6.53 2.17
CA VAL A 184 -2.53 5.10 1.91
C VAL A 184 -3.81 4.86 1.13
N ALA A 185 -3.70 4.28 -0.06
CA ALA A 185 -4.83 4.04 -0.94
C ALA A 185 -4.89 2.58 -1.37
N PHE A 186 -6.10 2.05 -1.49
CA PHE A 186 -6.36 0.73 -2.02
C PHE A 186 -7.26 0.86 -3.22
N GLU A 187 -6.76 0.46 -4.38
CA GLU A 187 -7.47 0.51 -5.64
C GLU A 187 -7.85 -0.91 -6.05
N ALA A 188 -9.04 -1.05 -6.63
CA ALA A 188 -9.62 -2.34 -6.94
C ALA A 188 -10.30 -2.31 -8.32
N PRO A 189 -10.43 -3.46 -9.00
CA PRO A 189 -11.16 -3.53 -10.25
C PRO A 189 -12.66 -3.33 -10.01
N GLU A 190 -13.39 -3.00 -11.07
CA GLU A 190 -14.85 -2.90 -11.04
C GLU A 190 -15.50 -4.15 -10.38
N GLY A 191 -16.50 -3.91 -9.54
CA GLY A 191 -17.25 -4.97 -8.86
C GLY A 191 -16.72 -5.37 -7.47
N VAL A 192 -15.58 -4.80 -7.03
CA VAL A 192 -15.22 -4.81 -5.61
C VAL A 192 -15.98 -3.70 -4.88
N GLN A 193 -16.62 -4.03 -3.76
CA GLN A 193 -17.40 -3.05 -2.99
C GLN A 193 -17.15 -3.20 -1.49
N LEU A 194 -17.00 -2.07 -0.81
CA LEU A 194 -16.99 -2.01 0.65
C LEU A 194 -18.34 -2.44 1.23
N GLY A 195 -18.30 -2.99 2.44
CA GLY A 195 -19.47 -3.50 3.18
C GLY A 195 -19.78 -2.77 4.45
#